data_AF-A0AB33C3K0-F1
#
_entry.id   AF-A0AB33C3K0-F1
#
_cell.length_a   1.000
_cell.length_b   1.000
_cell.length_c   1.000
_cell.angle_alpha   90.00
_cell.angle_beta   90.00
_cell.angle_gamma   90.00
#
_symmetry.space_group_name_H-M   'P 1'
#
loop_
_entity.id
_entity.type
_entity.pdbx_description
1 polymer ?
#
loop_
_entity_poly.entity_id
_entity_poly.type
_entity_poly.pdbx_seq_one_letter_code
_entity_poly.pdbx_strand_id
1 'polypeptide(L)'
;MNIDDFKHLFPLPENWINTILLLLFFGFLPFIIKSITPLTKLYSTFKEFKDRKILTEKLSRGAYDKETIQQSTKYYISPKCSNIDPAQEEEIRQALMATRESLFKKIDDFLDDHDSSKRHLLILADSGTGKTSFVLNYYAHNLRRSRNKSQNLFLVPLGLKDADTQISEYENKNETVIFLDALDEDTKAIEDHRTRIRHLMDACRDYKRVIITCRTQFFPNDEEMPVETGIARVGPRKAGEKGVYEFWKLYLSPFDDNDIDLYLQKRFPFWLSSKRKKAVLRFVLCNRREL
;
A
#
# COMPACT_ATOMS: atom_id res chain seq x y z
N MET A 1 -51.56 -25.15 1.36
CA MET A 1 -51.12 -26.50 0.98
C MET A 1 -49.89 -26.79 1.79
N ASN A 2 -50.03 -27.64 2.80
CA ASN A 2 -49.07 -27.77 3.91
C ASN A 2 -47.97 -28.76 3.51
N ILE A 3 -46.74 -28.61 4.04
CA ILE A 3 -45.59 -29.47 3.69
C ILE A 3 -45.86 -30.96 3.99
N ASP A 4 -46.79 -31.23 4.91
CA ASP A 4 -47.15 -32.58 5.32
C ASP A 4 -48.03 -33.33 4.29
N ASP A 5 -48.80 -32.61 3.44
CA ASP A 5 -49.60 -33.24 2.39
C ASP A 5 -48.74 -33.81 1.24
N PHE A 6 -47.53 -33.27 1.05
CA PHE A 6 -46.62 -33.71 -0.01
C PHE A 6 -45.85 -34.99 0.37
N LYS A 7 -45.65 -35.26 1.66
CA LYS A 7 -44.91 -36.43 2.16
C LYS A 7 -45.66 -37.75 1.93
N HIS A 8 -46.99 -37.70 1.85
CA HIS A 8 -47.81 -38.90 1.65
C HIS A 8 -47.83 -39.41 0.20
N LEU A 9 -47.49 -38.56 -0.78
CA LEU A 9 -47.50 -38.95 -2.20
C LEU A 9 -46.21 -39.67 -2.65
N PHE A 10 -45.11 -39.51 -1.92
CA PHE A 10 -43.82 -40.14 -2.23
C PHE A 10 -43.04 -40.42 -0.92
N PRO A 11 -43.15 -41.62 -0.32
CA PRO A 11 -42.41 -41.98 0.89
C PRO A 11 -40.94 -42.24 0.54
N LEU A 12 -40.17 -41.19 0.37
CA LEU A 12 -38.72 -41.29 0.21
C LEU A 12 -38.10 -41.54 1.59
N PRO A 13 -37.21 -42.54 1.75
CA PRO A 13 -36.51 -42.75 3.01
C PRO A 13 -35.78 -41.47 3.43
N GLU A 14 -35.77 -41.09 4.72
CA GLU A 14 -35.15 -39.84 5.20
C GLU A 14 -33.70 -39.66 4.72
N ASN A 15 -32.98 -40.77 4.52
CA ASN A 15 -31.62 -40.83 4.00
C ASN A 15 -31.51 -40.27 2.56
N TRP A 16 -32.54 -40.41 1.74
CA TRP A 16 -32.58 -39.92 0.36
C TRP A 16 -32.80 -38.42 0.27
N ILE A 17 -33.58 -37.84 1.18
CA ILE A 17 -33.82 -36.39 1.23
C ILE A 17 -32.49 -35.67 1.52
N ASN A 18 -31.74 -36.15 2.51
CA ASN A 18 -30.42 -35.61 2.83
C ASN A 18 -29.42 -35.78 1.68
N THR A 19 -29.48 -36.92 0.97
CA THR A 19 -28.61 -37.19 -0.19
C THR A 19 -28.94 -36.26 -1.37
N ILE A 20 -30.22 -36.00 -1.65
CA ILE A 20 -30.66 -35.07 -2.70
C ILE A 20 -30.29 -33.64 -2.35
N LEU A 21 -30.47 -33.21 -1.09
CA LEU A 21 -30.06 -31.88 -0.63
C LEU A 21 -28.53 -31.69 -0.71
N LEU A 22 -27.75 -32.71 -0.37
CA LEU A 22 -26.29 -32.71 -0.55
C LEU A 22 -25.90 -32.59 -2.02
N LEU A 23 -26.53 -33.36 -2.92
CA LEU A 23 -26.26 -33.31 -4.35
C LEU A 23 -26.65 -31.96 -4.97
N LEU A 24 -27.75 -31.35 -4.54
CA LEU A 24 -28.12 -30.00 -4.94
C LEU A 24 -27.13 -28.97 -4.40
N PHE A 25 -26.71 -29.08 -3.13
CA PHE A 25 -25.73 -28.18 -2.54
C PHE A 25 -24.37 -28.25 -3.27
N PHE A 26 -23.85 -29.46 -3.51
CA PHE A 26 -22.60 -29.66 -4.27
C PHE A 26 -22.73 -29.31 -5.76
N GLY A 27 -23.92 -29.46 -6.35
CA GLY A 27 -24.20 -29.07 -7.74
C GLY A 27 -24.26 -27.55 -7.94
N PHE A 28 -24.80 -26.81 -6.96
CA PHE A 28 -24.92 -25.36 -7.00
C PHE A 28 -23.69 -24.61 -6.46
N LEU A 29 -22.92 -25.20 -5.54
CA LEU A 29 -21.67 -24.64 -5.01
C LEU A 29 -20.70 -24.13 -6.11
N PRO A 30 -20.37 -24.88 -7.18
CA PRO A 30 -19.51 -24.38 -8.24
C PRO A 30 -20.14 -23.25 -9.05
N PHE A 31 -21.47 -23.17 -9.14
CA PHE A 31 -22.19 -22.08 -9.81
C PHE A 31 -22.17 -20.79 -8.98
N ILE A 32 -22.29 -20.91 -7.66
CA ILE A 32 -22.14 -19.81 -6.70
C ILE A 32 -20.70 -19.28 -6.72
N ILE A 33 -19.69 -20.16 -6.66
CA ILE A 33 -18.26 -19.79 -6.73
C ILE A 33 -17.94 -19.10 -8.08
N LYS A 34 -18.45 -19.65 -9.21
CA LYS A 34 -18.29 -19.03 -10.53
C LYS A 34 -19.01 -17.68 -10.64
N SER A 35 -20.11 -17.46 -9.92
CA SER A 35 -20.82 -16.18 -9.89
C SER A 35 -20.14 -15.13 -9.00
N ILE A 36 -19.47 -15.54 -7.91
CA ILE A 36 -18.76 -14.63 -6.99
C ILE A 36 -17.50 -14.02 -7.64
N THR A 37 -16.75 -14.80 -8.42
CA THR A 37 -15.50 -14.33 -9.06
C THR A 37 -15.63 -13.17 -10.07
N PRO A 38 -16.67 -13.06 -10.92
CA PRO A 38 -16.88 -11.87 -11.75
C PRO A 38 -17.34 -10.66 -10.92
N LEU A 39 -18.08 -10.87 -9.83
CA LEU A 39 -18.53 -9.81 -8.93
C LEU A 39 -17.35 -9.16 -8.19
N THR A 40 -16.40 -9.95 -7.67
CA THR A 40 -15.19 -9.41 -7.02
C THR A 40 -14.29 -8.67 -8.00
N LYS A 41 -14.17 -9.15 -9.24
CA LYS A 41 -13.45 -8.46 -10.33
C LYS A 41 -14.13 -7.14 -10.69
N LEU A 42 -15.44 -7.15 -10.90
CA LEU A 42 -16.22 -5.94 -11.22
C LEU A 42 -16.11 -4.89 -10.11
N TYR A 43 -16.18 -5.31 -8.85
CA TYR A 43 -15.96 -4.44 -7.69
C TYR A 43 -14.56 -3.82 -7.71
N SER A 44 -13.52 -4.60 -7.99
CA SER A 44 -12.14 -4.10 -8.04
C SER A 44 -11.93 -3.07 -9.17
N THR A 45 -12.51 -3.31 -10.35
CA THR A 45 -12.43 -2.38 -11.49
C THR A 45 -13.22 -1.10 -11.22
N PHE A 46 -14.40 -1.21 -10.61
CA PHE A 46 -15.20 -0.06 -10.23
C PHE A 46 -14.50 0.79 -9.15
N LYS A 47 -13.85 0.13 -8.18
CA LYS A 47 -13.01 0.79 -7.18
C LYS A 47 -11.88 1.58 -7.83
N GLU A 48 -11.11 0.96 -8.73
CA GLU A 48 -10.02 1.65 -9.46
C GLU A 48 -10.53 2.87 -10.24
N PHE A 49 -11.69 2.75 -10.90
CA PHE A 49 -12.31 3.86 -11.61
C PHE A 49 -12.70 5.01 -10.67
N LYS A 50 -13.34 4.69 -9.54
CA LYS A 50 -13.72 5.69 -8.52
C LYS A 50 -12.49 6.38 -7.93
N ASP A 51 -11.45 5.61 -7.60
CA ASP A 51 -10.21 6.11 -7.03
C ASP A 51 -9.51 7.05 -8.01
N ARG A 52 -9.38 6.64 -9.27
CA ARG A 52 -8.82 7.48 -10.32
C ARG A 52 -9.58 8.80 -10.48
N LYS A 53 -10.91 8.76 -10.46
CA LYS A 53 -11.74 9.98 -10.58
C LYS A 53 -11.47 10.94 -9.42
N ILE A 54 -11.51 10.44 -8.18
CA ILE A 54 -11.27 11.25 -6.97
C ILE A 54 -9.86 11.84 -6.97
N LEU A 55 -8.85 11.03 -7.30
CA LEU A 55 -7.46 11.49 -7.39
C LEU A 55 -7.30 12.55 -8.47
N THR A 56 -7.92 12.36 -9.63
CA THR A 56 -7.88 13.35 -10.71
C THR A 56 -8.50 14.67 -10.26
N GLU A 57 -9.68 14.63 -9.65
CA GLU A 57 -10.38 15.83 -9.18
C GLU A 57 -9.59 16.60 -8.12
N LYS A 58 -8.89 15.90 -7.22
CA LYS A 58 -8.19 16.50 -6.08
C LYS A 58 -6.73 16.88 -6.36
N LEU A 59 -6.02 16.12 -7.18
CA LEU A 59 -4.56 16.23 -7.32
C LEU A 59 -4.11 16.67 -8.72
N SER A 60 -4.94 16.53 -9.77
CA SER A 60 -4.49 16.73 -11.15
C SER A 60 -4.17 18.17 -11.56
N ARG A 61 -4.41 19.13 -10.67
CA ARG A 61 -4.12 20.56 -10.89
C ARG A 61 -2.88 21.04 -10.14
N GLY A 62 -2.23 20.16 -9.38
CA GLY A 62 -1.07 20.49 -8.56
C GLY A 62 -0.08 19.33 -8.56
N ALA A 63 0.00 18.61 -7.44
CA ALA A 63 1.06 17.64 -7.14
C ALA A 63 1.31 16.54 -8.19
N TYR A 64 0.28 16.05 -8.90
CA TYR A 64 0.45 14.94 -9.84
C TYR A 64 -0.39 15.15 -11.09
N ASP A 65 0.17 14.91 -12.28
CA ASP A 65 -0.59 15.02 -13.51
C ASP A 65 -1.56 13.84 -13.73
N LYS A 66 -2.45 13.97 -14.72
CA LYS A 66 -3.46 12.95 -15.03
C LYS A 66 -2.86 11.63 -15.50
N GLU A 67 -1.71 11.69 -16.18
CA GLU A 67 -1.03 10.52 -16.69
C GLU A 67 -0.44 9.69 -15.55
N THR A 68 0.28 10.33 -14.63
CA THR A 68 0.84 9.72 -13.41
C THR A 68 -0.25 9.07 -12.57
N ILE A 69 -1.38 9.76 -12.37
CA ILE A 69 -2.54 9.21 -11.65
C ILE A 69 -3.11 7.98 -12.38
N GLN A 70 -3.26 8.04 -13.71
CA GLN A 70 -3.75 6.92 -14.50
C GLN A 70 -2.82 5.71 -14.41
N GLN A 71 -1.52 5.91 -14.57
CA GLN A 71 -0.53 4.84 -14.54
C GLN A 71 -0.47 4.21 -13.14
N SER A 72 -0.51 5.03 -12.09
CA SER A 72 -0.41 4.61 -10.70
C SER A 72 -1.62 3.84 -10.17
N THR A 73 -2.80 4.08 -10.72
CA THR A 73 -4.05 3.40 -10.29
C THR A 73 -4.33 2.14 -11.09
N LYS A 74 -3.77 2.02 -12.30
CA LYS A 74 -4.10 0.94 -13.23
C LYS A 74 -3.56 -0.40 -12.74
N TYR A 75 -4.48 -1.35 -12.50
CA TYR A 75 -4.16 -2.70 -12.04
C TYR A 75 -3.36 -2.73 -10.73
N TYR A 76 -3.54 -1.71 -9.89
CA TYR A 76 -2.75 -1.53 -8.68
C TYR A 76 -2.93 -2.70 -7.70
N ILE A 77 -1.82 -3.23 -7.18
CA ILE A 77 -1.79 -4.21 -6.09
C ILE A 77 -1.19 -3.52 -4.87
N SER A 78 -1.86 -3.63 -3.72
CA SER A 78 -1.37 -3.03 -2.49
C SER A 78 -0.10 -3.76 -2.05
N PRO A 79 1.02 -3.05 -1.84
CA PRO A 79 2.28 -3.67 -1.49
C PRO A 79 2.26 -4.19 -0.05
N LYS A 80 3.13 -5.16 0.19
CA LYS A 80 3.47 -5.64 1.53
C LYS A 80 4.76 -4.97 2.00
N CYS A 81 4.99 -4.99 3.30
CA CYS A 81 6.18 -4.41 3.90
C CYS A 81 6.72 -5.25 5.05
N SER A 82 7.95 -4.90 5.45
CA SER A 82 8.66 -5.42 6.60
C SER A 82 9.35 -4.27 7.35
N ASN A 83 9.62 -4.45 8.64
CA ASN A 83 10.44 -3.53 9.43
C ASN A 83 11.95 -3.84 9.32
N ILE A 84 12.31 -4.92 8.62
CA ILE A 84 13.68 -5.40 8.45
C ILE A 84 14.07 -5.20 6.99
N ASP A 85 15.31 -4.75 6.77
CA ASP A 85 15.86 -4.51 5.44
C ASP A 85 16.01 -5.83 4.65
N PRO A 86 15.38 -5.96 3.46
CA PRO A 86 15.50 -7.16 2.62
C PRO A 86 16.88 -7.34 1.97
N ALA A 87 17.78 -6.36 2.07
CA ALA A 87 19.17 -6.46 1.60
C ALA A 87 20.09 -7.25 2.56
N GLN A 88 19.60 -7.65 3.75
CA GLN A 88 20.31 -8.55 4.66
C GLN A 88 20.36 -10.00 4.12
N GLU A 89 21.27 -10.83 4.66
CA GLU A 89 21.65 -12.17 4.18
C GLU A 89 20.50 -13.04 3.62
N GLU A 90 20.80 -13.85 2.60
CA GLU A 90 19.82 -14.59 1.79
C GLU A 90 18.90 -15.53 2.60
N GLU A 91 19.37 -16.06 3.73
CA GLU A 91 18.56 -16.86 4.67
C GLU A 91 17.51 -16.01 5.41
N ILE A 92 17.88 -14.77 5.77
CA ILE A 92 16.97 -13.81 6.39
C ILE A 92 15.92 -13.39 5.36
N ARG A 93 16.29 -13.19 4.09
CA ARG A 93 15.35 -12.84 3.01
C ARG A 93 14.21 -13.86 2.87
N GLN A 94 14.49 -15.17 2.97
CA GLN A 94 13.45 -16.21 2.91
C GLN A 94 12.56 -16.20 4.15
N ALA A 95 13.13 -16.06 5.36
CA ALA A 95 12.36 -15.93 6.59
C ALA A 95 11.47 -14.68 6.60
N LEU A 96 11.97 -13.57 6.04
CA LEU A 96 11.23 -12.31 5.87
C LEU A 96 10.06 -12.41 4.90
N MET A 97 10.08 -13.35 3.94
CA MET A 97 8.92 -13.60 3.08
C MET A 97 7.71 -14.10 3.88
N ALA A 98 7.94 -14.80 4.99
CA ALA A 98 6.88 -15.36 5.84
C ALA A 98 6.25 -14.33 6.80
N THR A 99 6.91 -13.20 7.08
CA THR A 99 6.46 -12.18 8.06
C THR A 99 5.94 -10.90 7.41
N ARG A 100 5.61 -10.95 6.11
CA ARG A 100 5.16 -9.78 5.34
C ARG A 100 3.78 -9.30 5.80
N GLU A 101 3.67 -8.01 6.07
CA GLU A 101 2.41 -7.38 6.46
C GLU A 101 1.89 -6.42 5.40
N SER A 102 0.58 -6.16 5.41
CA SER A 102 -0.02 -5.14 4.53
C SER A 102 0.52 -3.76 4.89
N LEU A 103 1.10 -3.06 3.90
CA LEU A 103 1.61 -1.71 4.11
C LEU A 103 0.48 -0.75 4.51
N PHE A 104 -0.69 -0.85 3.87
CA PHE A 104 -1.82 0.03 4.20
C PHE A 104 -2.24 -0.13 5.67
N LYS A 105 -2.25 -1.37 6.18
CA LYS A 105 -2.55 -1.62 7.59
C LYS A 105 -1.49 -1.00 8.50
N LYS A 106 -0.20 -1.20 8.22
CA LYS A 106 0.89 -0.59 9.00
C LYS A 106 0.80 0.93 9.05
N ILE A 107 0.42 1.56 7.93
CA ILE A 107 0.25 3.02 7.90
C ILE A 107 -1.02 3.43 8.63
N ASP A 108 -2.13 2.71 8.48
CA ASP A 108 -3.34 2.97 9.27
C ASP A 108 -3.04 2.90 10.78
N ASP A 109 -2.29 1.89 11.21
CA ASP A 109 -1.82 1.73 12.60
C ASP A 109 -0.92 2.91 13.02
N PHE A 110 0.03 3.32 12.16
CA PHE A 110 0.89 4.50 12.40
C PHE A 110 0.08 5.80 12.55
N LEU A 111 -0.95 5.99 11.72
CA LEU A 111 -1.78 7.20 11.75
C LEU A 111 -2.74 7.22 12.93
N ASP A 112 -3.21 6.05 13.36
CA ASP A 112 -4.13 5.88 14.47
C ASP A 112 -3.44 5.84 15.83
N ASP A 113 -2.11 5.65 15.85
CA ASP A 113 -1.33 5.68 17.07
C ASP A 113 -1.46 7.05 17.78
N HIS A 114 -1.62 7.01 19.09
CA HIS A 114 -1.65 8.19 19.96
C HIS A 114 -0.29 8.50 20.57
N ASP A 115 0.69 7.61 20.40
CA ASP A 115 2.06 7.85 20.81
C ASP A 115 2.68 8.96 19.94
N SER A 116 2.96 10.09 20.58
CA SER A 116 3.62 11.24 19.96
C SER A 116 5.09 10.95 19.65
N SER A 117 5.70 9.92 20.26
CA SER A 117 7.12 9.59 20.10
C SER A 117 7.47 9.13 18.68
N LYS A 118 6.51 8.52 17.96
CA LYS A 118 6.68 8.03 16.59
C LYS A 118 5.99 8.95 15.61
N ARG A 119 6.64 10.03 15.21
CA ARG A 119 6.04 11.05 14.33
C ARG A 119 6.49 10.96 12.87
N HIS A 120 7.62 10.30 12.61
CA HIS A 120 8.27 10.25 11.30
C HIS A 120 8.39 8.81 10.82
N LEU A 121 7.90 8.55 9.62
CA LEU A 121 7.93 7.25 8.97
C LEU A 121 8.71 7.36 7.65
N LEU A 122 9.70 6.50 7.47
CA LEU A 122 10.48 6.39 6.25
C LEU A 122 10.13 5.06 5.56
N ILE A 123 9.60 5.15 4.34
CA ILE A 123 9.24 4.01 3.50
C ILE A 123 10.31 3.86 2.40
N LEU A 124 10.98 2.71 2.41
CA LEU A 124 12.11 2.41 1.53
C LEU A 124 11.71 1.34 0.54
N ALA A 125 12.10 1.51 -0.72
CA ALA A 125 11.79 0.53 -1.75
C ALA A 125 12.82 0.56 -2.87
N ASP A 126 13.01 -0.54 -3.58
CA ASP A 126 13.82 -0.53 -4.80
C ASP A 126 13.14 0.25 -5.94
N SER A 127 13.94 0.62 -6.94
CA SER A 127 13.44 1.25 -8.16
C SER A 127 12.35 0.39 -8.82
N GLY A 128 11.25 1.02 -9.24
CA GLY A 128 10.15 0.33 -9.89
C GLY A 128 9.16 -0.41 -8.96
N THR A 129 9.39 -0.42 -7.65
CA THR A 129 8.48 -1.06 -6.67
C THR A 129 7.15 -0.30 -6.49
N GLY A 130 7.03 0.90 -7.09
CA GLY A 130 5.78 1.65 -7.15
C GLY A 130 5.52 2.57 -5.96
N LYS A 131 6.54 3.28 -5.46
CA LYS A 131 6.43 4.25 -4.34
C LYS A 131 5.33 5.29 -4.56
N THR A 132 5.38 6.04 -5.66
CA THR A 132 4.35 7.01 -6.03
C THR A 132 2.98 6.37 -6.23
N SER A 133 2.93 5.18 -6.84
CA SER A 133 1.68 4.44 -6.97
C SER A 133 1.09 4.06 -5.62
N PHE A 134 1.92 3.66 -4.68
CA PHE A 134 1.53 3.45 -3.30
C PHE A 134 0.95 4.73 -2.67
N VAL A 135 1.65 5.86 -2.74
CA VAL A 135 1.21 7.14 -2.15
C VAL A 135 -0.17 7.54 -2.66
N LEU A 136 -0.38 7.52 -3.97
CA LEU A 136 -1.66 7.89 -4.58
C LEU A 136 -2.80 6.94 -4.20
N ASN A 137 -2.56 5.64 -4.22
CA ASN A 137 -3.60 4.67 -3.86
C ASN A 137 -3.88 4.66 -2.35
N TYR A 138 -2.88 4.97 -1.51
CA TYR A 138 -3.09 5.16 -0.08
C TYR A 138 -3.91 6.43 0.20
N TYR A 139 -3.67 7.53 -0.53
CA TYR A 139 -4.51 8.72 -0.42
C TYR A 139 -5.98 8.41 -0.70
N ALA A 140 -6.27 7.69 -1.79
CA ALA A 140 -7.63 7.25 -2.09
C ALA A 140 -8.19 6.32 -1.00
N HIS A 141 -7.36 5.42 -0.44
CA HIS A 141 -7.74 4.56 0.69
C HIS A 141 -8.12 5.34 1.93
N ASN A 142 -7.31 6.32 2.32
CA ASN A 142 -7.58 7.18 3.46
C ASN A 142 -8.92 7.92 3.34
N LEU A 143 -9.26 8.40 2.13
CA LEU A 143 -10.56 9.05 1.89
C LEU A 143 -11.77 8.11 2.04
N ARG A 144 -11.56 6.80 1.97
CA ARG A 144 -12.61 5.78 2.16
C ARG A 144 -12.66 5.23 3.59
N ARG A 145 -11.68 5.57 4.44
CA ARG A 145 -11.72 5.22 5.87
C ARG A 145 -12.91 5.92 6.51
N SER A 146 -13.40 5.39 7.63
CA SER A 146 -14.48 6.02 8.40
C SER A 146 -14.07 7.45 8.79
N ARG A 147 -15.05 8.35 8.91
CA ARG A 147 -14.81 9.79 9.14
C ARG A 147 -13.92 10.09 10.36
N ASN A 148 -13.99 9.24 11.39
CA ASN A 148 -13.17 9.35 12.61
C ASN A 148 -11.75 8.80 12.46
N LYS A 149 -11.45 8.10 11.37
CA LYS A 149 -10.15 7.45 11.08
C LYS A 149 -9.44 8.05 9.88
N SER A 150 -10.17 8.59 8.90
CA SER A 150 -9.61 9.35 7.79
C SER A 150 -8.83 10.56 8.29
N GLN A 151 -7.59 10.69 7.85
CA GLN A 151 -6.72 11.83 8.19
C GLN A 151 -6.73 12.88 7.09
N ASN A 152 -6.42 14.15 7.42
CA ASN A 152 -6.10 15.12 6.38
C ASN A 152 -4.71 14.80 5.84
N LEU A 153 -4.62 14.48 4.54
CA LEU A 153 -3.37 14.14 3.88
C LEU A 153 -2.95 15.25 2.91
N PHE A 154 -1.69 15.63 2.98
CA PHE A 154 -1.04 16.51 2.02
C PHE A 154 0.10 15.76 1.33
N LEU A 155 0.09 15.72 0.00
CA LEU A 155 1.08 14.99 -0.80
C LEU A 155 1.99 16.01 -1.50
N VAL A 156 3.30 15.86 -1.33
CA VAL A 156 4.32 16.71 -1.95
C VAL A 156 5.33 15.81 -2.65
N PRO A 157 5.35 15.75 -3.99
CA PRO A 157 6.43 15.12 -4.73
C PRO A 157 7.68 16.00 -4.65
N LEU A 158 8.76 15.46 -4.09
CA LEU A 158 9.98 16.23 -3.84
C LEU A 158 10.82 16.50 -5.10
N GLY A 159 10.54 15.81 -6.20
CA GLY A 159 11.11 16.13 -7.51
C GLY A 159 10.61 17.44 -8.13
N LEU A 160 9.58 18.08 -7.54
CA LEU A 160 9.08 19.38 -7.99
C LEU A 160 9.91 20.54 -7.44
N LYS A 161 10.13 21.56 -8.26
CA LYS A 161 10.96 22.73 -7.91
C LYS A 161 10.37 23.56 -6.76
N ASP A 162 9.06 23.57 -6.61
CA ASP A 162 8.31 24.36 -5.64
C ASP A 162 7.90 23.55 -4.39
N ALA A 163 8.44 22.33 -4.21
CA ALA A 163 8.12 21.47 -3.07
C ALA A 163 8.33 22.17 -1.71
N ASP A 164 9.42 22.93 -1.54
CA ASP A 164 9.68 23.66 -0.30
C ASP A 164 8.61 24.73 -0.01
N THR A 165 8.21 25.48 -1.03
CA THR A 165 7.16 26.49 -0.92
C THR A 165 5.84 25.81 -0.51
N GLN A 166 5.48 24.71 -1.18
CA GLN A 166 4.29 23.92 -0.87
C GLN A 166 4.27 23.43 0.59
N ILE A 167 5.40 22.95 1.13
CA ILE A 167 5.52 22.54 2.53
C ILE A 167 5.38 23.73 3.48
N SER A 168 5.97 24.87 3.13
CA SER A 168 6.02 26.03 4.01
C SER A 168 4.68 26.79 4.09
N GLU A 169 3.95 26.90 2.99
CA GLU A 169 2.73 27.71 2.87
C GLU A 169 1.44 26.94 3.21
N TYR A 170 1.51 25.62 3.41
CA TYR A 170 0.34 24.82 3.73
C TYR A 170 -0.30 25.23 5.07
N GLU A 171 -1.61 25.45 5.08
CA GLU A 171 -2.38 25.81 6.28
C GLU A 171 -2.75 24.58 7.13
N ASN A 172 -3.05 24.78 8.42
CA ASN A 172 -3.51 23.70 9.32
C ASN A 172 -2.55 22.49 9.42
N LYS A 173 -1.23 22.76 9.45
CA LYS A 173 -0.19 21.72 9.51
C LYS A 173 -0.39 20.75 10.67
N ASN A 174 -0.73 21.26 11.86
CA ASN A 174 -0.90 20.48 13.09
C ASN A 174 -1.99 19.39 13.03
N GLU A 175 -2.94 19.50 12.11
CA GLU A 175 -3.98 18.49 11.87
C GLU A 175 -3.71 17.62 10.63
N THR A 176 -2.61 17.91 9.92
CA THR A 176 -2.32 17.34 8.61
C THR A 176 -1.13 16.39 8.66
N VAL A 177 -1.30 15.22 8.03
CA VAL A 177 -0.23 14.28 7.76
C VAL A 177 0.36 14.60 6.39
N ILE A 178 1.66 14.85 6.33
CA ILE A 178 2.35 15.13 5.07
C ILE A 178 3.06 13.88 4.55
N PHE A 179 2.88 13.60 3.26
CA PHE A 179 3.64 12.63 2.48
C PHE A 179 4.63 13.38 1.59
N LEU A 180 5.92 13.16 1.84
CA LEU A 180 7.02 13.60 1.00
C LEU A 180 7.39 12.45 0.06
N ASP A 181 6.94 12.52 -1.19
CA ASP A 181 7.11 11.44 -2.16
C ASP A 181 8.42 11.58 -2.94
N ALA A 182 9.10 10.45 -3.13
CA ALA A 182 10.31 10.28 -3.92
C ALA A 182 11.45 11.22 -3.51
N LEU A 183 11.93 11.11 -2.27
CA LEU A 183 13.13 11.82 -1.81
C LEU A 183 14.35 11.55 -2.71
N ASP A 184 14.43 10.35 -3.30
CA ASP A 184 15.46 9.98 -4.26
C ASP A 184 15.42 10.77 -5.58
N GLU A 185 14.38 11.57 -5.82
CA GLU A 185 14.21 12.45 -6.98
C GLU A 185 14.42 13.94 -6.64
N ASP A 186 14.61 14.28 -5.36
CA ASP A 186 14.89 15.64 -4.91
C ASP A 186 16.35 16.01 -5.26
N THR A 187 16.54 17.02 -6.10
CA THR A 187 17.87 17.44 -6.54
C THR A 187 18.76 17.88 -5.37
N LYS A 188 18.19 18.54 -4.34
CA LYS A 188 18.94 18.96 -3.15
C LYS A 188 19.32 17.76 -2.28
N ALA A 189 18.50 16.71 -2.27
CA ALA A 189 18.81 15.48 -1.55
C ALA A 189 19.90 14.68 -2.27
N ILE A 190 19.88 14.65 -3.61
CA ILE A 190 20.93 14.01 -4.41
C ILE A 190 22.30 14.67 -4.16
N GLU A 191 22.33 15.99 -4.00
CA GLU A 191 23.54 16.74 -3.66
C GLU A 191 24.02 16.50 -2.23
N ASP A 192 23.13 16.64 -1.23
CA ASP A 192 23.42 16.38 0.18
C ASP A 192 22.15 15.92 0.92
N HIS A 193 21.96 14.60 0.96
CA HIS A 193 20.79 14.00 1.58
C HIS A 193 20.70 14.28 3.09
N ARG A 194 21.82 14.37 3.80
CA ARG A 194 21.83 14.57 5.26
C ARG A 194 21.34 15.96 5.61
N THR A 195 21.87 16.98 4.93
CA THR A 195 21.44 18.37 5.13
C THR A 195 20.01 18.55 4.65
N ARG A 196 19.65 17.96 3.51
CA ARG A 196 18.30 18.06 2.97
C ARG A 196 17.23 17.44 3.88
N ILE A 197 17.49 16.26 4.44
CA ILE A 197 16.55 15.62 5.37
C ILE A 197 16.35 16.49 6.61
N ARG A 198 17.41 17.04 7.22
CA ARG A 198 17.27 17.95 8.36
C ARG A 198 16.40 19.17 8.02
N HIS A 199 16.67 19.79 6.87
CA HIS A 199 15.85 20.90 6.38
C HIS A 199 14.38 20.52 6.21
N LEU A 200 14.09 19.36 5.61
CA LEU A 200 12.72 18.86 5.46
C LEU A 200 12.06 18.59 6.81
N MET A 201 12.80 18.05 7.78
CA MET A 201 12.31 17.80 9.13
C MET A 201 11.94 19.11 9.83
N ASP A 202 12.80 20.13 9.76
CA ASP A 202 12.52 21.45 10.31
C ASP A 202 11.32 22.12 9.62
N ALA A 203 11.25 22.09 8.29
CA ALA A 203 10.11 22.62 7.54
C ALA A 203 8.80 21.89 7.86
N CYS A 204 8.89 20.60 8.19
CA CYS A 204 7.74 19.78 8.53
C CYS A 204 7.42 19.76 10.04
N ARG A 205 8.12 20.54 10.89
CA ARG A 205 8.05 20.43 12.35
C ARG A 205 6.65 20.62 12.96
N ASP A 206 5.75 21.31 12.27
CA ASP A 206 4.39 21.60 12.74
C ASP A 206 3.34 20.64 12.15
N TYR A 207 3.72 19.73 11.25
CA TYR A 207 2.79 18.74 10.72
C TYR A 207 2.43 17.66 11.74
N LYS A 208 1.18 17.17 11.72
CA LYS A 208 0.74 16.09 12.62
C LYS A 208 1.69 14.89 12.61
N ARG A 209 1.97 14.37 11.41
CA ARG A 209 2.90 13.25 11.14
C ARG A 209 3.57 13.47 9.78
N VAL A 210 4.76 12.90 9.60
CA VAL A 210 5.54 13.02 8.35
C VAL A 210 5.85 11.62 7.83
N ILE A 211 5.52 11.36 6.58
CA ILE A 211 5.83 10.11 5.88
C ILE A 211 6.68 10.44 4.67
N ILE A 212 7.82 9.78 4.51
CA ILE A 212 8.75 9.99 3.40
C ILE A 212 8.89 8.69 2.61
N THR A 213 8.86 8.76 1.28
CA THR A 213 9.23 7.62 0.43
C THR A 213 10.60 7.85 -0.21
N CYS A 214 11.43 6.81 -0.29
CA CYS A 214 12.78 6.90 -0.87
C CYS A 214 13.24 5.55 -1.44
N ARG A 215 14.28 5.57 -2.28
CA ARG A 215 14.99 4.34 -2.69
C ARG A 215 15.81 3.79 -1.54
N THR A 216 15.83 2.47 -1.35
CA THR A 216 16.72 1.84 -0.36
C THR A 216 18.19 2.18 -0.64
N GLN A 217 18.59 2.10 -1.92
CA GLN A 217 19.95 2.38 -2.41
C GLN A 217 20.35 3.86 -2.38
N PHE A 218 19.42 4.76 -2.03
CA PHE A 218 19.75 6.18 -1.88
C PHE A 218 20.65 6.43 -0.67
N PHE A 219 20.63 5.53 0.30
CA PHE A 219 21.54 5.51 1.44
C PHE A 219 22.49 4.31 1.28
N PRO A 220 23.65 4.48 0.63
CA PRO A 220 24.54 3.36 0.32
C PRO A 220 25.11 2.66 1.56
N ASN A 221 25.12 3.35 2.72
CA ASN A 221 25.55 2.79 4.00
C ASN A 221 24.46 2.99 5.08
N ASP A 222 24.30 2.02 5.99
CA ASP A 222 23.38 2.14 7.13
C ASP A 222 23.70 3.36 8.03
N GLU A 223 24.97 3.78 8.07
CA GLU A 223 25.43 4.99 8.77
C GLU A 223 25.01 6.30 8.08
N GLU A 224 24.66 6.25 6.79
CA GLU A 224 24.12 7.39 6.04
C GLU A 224 22.61 7.52 6.20
N MET A 225 21.93 6.42 6.53
CA MET A 225 20.51 6.47 6.88
C MET A 225 20.31 7.28 8.16
N PRO A 226 19.41 8.27 8.14
CA PRO A 226 19.07 8.98 9.36
C PRO A 226 18.34 8.05 10.33
N VAL A 227 18.95 7.81 11.49
CA VAL A 227 18.29 7.15 12.63
C VAL A 227 17.41 8.16 13.37
N GLU A 228 17.91 9.39 13.51
CA GLU A 228 17.26 10.49 14.18
C GLU A 228 16.92 11.63 13.21
N THR A 229 15.84 12.35 13.47
CA THR A 229 15.36 13.44 12.60
C THR A 229 16.08 14.77 12.86
N GLY A 230 16.86 14.87 13.94
CA GLY A 230 17.47 16.11 14.42
C GLY A 230 16.51 17.04 15.16
N ILE A 231 15.20 16.74 15.19
CA ILE A 231 14.20 17.54 15.91
C ILE A 231 14.12 17.08 17.37
N ALA A 232 14.37 18.01 18.30
CA ALA A 232 14.22 17.75 19.72
C ALA A 232 12.77 17.45 20.11
N ARG A 233 12.58 16.41 20.94
CA ARG A 233 11.30 16.11 21.59
C ARG A 233 11.05 17.10 22.73
N VAL A 234 9.90 17.77 22.68
CA VAL A 234 9.43 18.71 23.71
C VAL A 234 8.36 18.02 24.55
N GLY A 235 8.64 17.75 25.82
CA GLY A 235 7.73 17.08 26.76
C GLY A 235 8.44 16.32 27.88
N PRO A 236 7.72 15.87 28.93
CA PRO A 236 8.29 15.05 29.99
C PRO A 236 8.81 13.72 29.42
N ARG A 237 10.06 13.38 29.75
CA ARG A 237 10.75 12.18 29.25
C ARG A 237 10.82 11.12 30.34
N LYS A 238 10.65 9.85 29.98
CA LYS A 238 11.03 8.76 30.89
C LYS A 238 12.56 8.62 30.89
N ALA A 239 13.12 8.20 32.03
CA ALA A 239 14.55 7.93 32.12
C ALA A 239 14.96 6.88 31.07
N GLY A 240 15.90 7.23 30.19
CA GLY A 240 16.36 6.38 29.08
C GLY A 240 15.76 6.70 27.70
N GLU A 241 14.75 7.58 27.59
CA GLU A 241 14.23 8.00 26.29
C GLU A 241 15.12 9.04 25.61
N LYS A 242 15.43 8.80 24.33
CA LYS A 242 16.23 9.73 23.51
C LYS A 242 15.50 11.08 23.32
N GLY A 243 16.29 12.15 23.31
CA GLY A 243 15.79 13.53 23.24
C GLY A 243 15.39 14.01 21.85
N VAL A 244 15.53 13.18 20.81
CA VAL A 244 15.28 13.49 19.39
C VAL A 244 14.27 12.49 18.84
N TYR A 245 13.44 12.89 17.86
CA TYR A 245 12.57 11.93 17.17
C TYR A 245 13.40 10.94 16.33
N GLU A 246 12.97 9.69 16.30
CA GLU A 246 13.53 8.65 15.43
C GLU A 246 12.64 8.42 14.21
N PHE A 247 13.25 7.95 13.13
CA PHE A 247 12.52 7.43 11.98
C PHE A 247 12.08 6.00 12.26
N TRP A 248 10.77 5.75 12.20
CA TRP A 248 10.31 4.37 12.00
C TRP A 248 10.50 4.01 10.53
N LYS A 249 11.12 2.86 10.25
CA LYS A 249 11.46 2.41 8.90
C LYS A 249 10.55 1.26 8.47
N LEU A 250 10.05 1.33 7.23
CA LEU A 250 9.35 0.25 6.55
C LEU A 250 9.99 0.01 5.19
N TYR A 251 10.29 -1.25 4.89
CA TYR A 251 10.82 -1.67 3.60
C TYR A 251 9.71 -2.32 2.78
N LEU A 252 9.48 -1.85 1.56
CA LEU A 252 8.54 -2.50 0.65
C LEU A 252 9.09 -3.84 0.22
N SER A 253 8.24 -4.85 0.31
CA SER A 253 8.59 -6.21 -0.13
C SER A 253 8.32 -6.36 -1.62
N PRO A 254 9.14 -7.13 -2.35
CA PRO A 254 8.82 -7.52 -3.72
C PRO A 254 7.54 -8.36 -3.73
N PHE A 255 6.82 -8.31 -4.86
CA PHE A 255 5.60 -9.09 -5.05
C PHE A 255 5.87 -10.59 -4.87
N ASP A 256 4.98 -11.27 -4.16
CA ASP A 256 4.95 -12.72 -4.14
C ASP A 256 4.08 -13.29 -5.27
N ASP A 257 4.03 -14.61 -5.37
CA ASP A 257 3.26 -15.31 -6.42
C ASP A 257 1.77 -14.93 -6.38
N ASN A 258 1.20 -14.70 -5.19
CA ASN A 258 -0.19 -14.28 -5.06
C ASN A 258 -0.39 -12.85 -5.59
N ASP A 259 0.52 -11.93 -5.30
CA ASP A 259 0.48 -10.55 -5.80
C ASP A 259 0.62 -10.52 -7.34
N ILE A 260 1.53 -11.33 -7.88
CA ILE A 260 1.72 -11.50 -9.33
C ILE A 260 0.43 -12.04 -9.96
N ASP A 261 -0.18 -13.06 -9.36
CA ASP A 261 -1.42 -13.63 -9.87
C ASP A 261 -2.58 -12.64 -9.85
N LEU A 262 -2.72 -11.86 -8.77
CA LEU A 262 -3.72 -10.80 -8.68
C LEU A 262 -3.49 -9.74 -9.76
N TYR A 263 -2.25 -9.31 -9.96
CA TYR A 263 -1.90 -8.36 -11.02
C TYR A 263 -2.27 -8.90 -12.41
N LEU A 264 -1.91 -10.15 -12.70
CA LEU A 264 -2.21 -10.78 -13.99
C LEU A 264 -3.71 -10.94 -14.21
N GLN A 265 -4.49 -11.24 -13.15
CA GLN A 265 -5.94 -11.32 -13.24
C GLN A 265 -6.59 -9.97 -13.55
N LYS A 266 -6.04 -8.88 -13.02
CA LYS A 266 -6.49 -7.51 -13.31
C LYS A 266 -6.12 -7.08 -14.73
N ARG A 267 -4.87 -7.33 -15.14
CA ARG A 267 -4.33 -6.91 -16.44
C ARG A 267 -4.86 -7.73 -17.61
N PHE A 268 -5.05 -9.03 -17.41
CA PHE A 268 -5.49 -9.98 -18.44
C PHE A 268 -6.79 -10.65 -18.01
N PRO A 269 -7.94 -10.08 -18.41
CA PRO A 269 -9.24 -10.68 -18.15
C PRO A 269 -9.36 -12.09 -18.77
N PHE A 270 -10.37 -12.85 -18.35
CA PHE A 270 -10.49 -14.27 -18.69
C PHE A 270 -10.56 -14.55 -20.20
N TRP A 271 -11.02 -13.60 -21.01
CA TRP A 271 -11.03 -13.70 -22.48
C TRP A 271 -9.65 -13.50 -23.15
N LEU A 272 -8.62 -13.10 -22.39
CA LEU A 272 -7.23 -13.00 -22.84
C LEU A 272 -6.35 -14.13 -22.27
N SER A 273 -6.93 -15.29 -21.98
CA SER A 273 -6.25 -16.43 -21.34
C SER A 273 -4.97 -16.87 -22.04
N SER A 274 -4.94 -16.88 -23.39
CA SER A 274 -3.73 -17.19 -24.17
C SER A 274 -2.61 -16.15 -23.97
N LYS A 275 -2.95 -14.86 -23.80
CA LYS A 275 -1.97 -13.81 -23.48
C LYS A 275 -1.49 -13.91 -22.04
N ARG A 276 -2.38 -14.28 -21.10
CA ARG A 276 -2.02 -14.53 -19.70
C ARG A 276 -1.01 -15.68 -19.58
N LYS A 277 -1.24 -16.82 -20.25
CA LYS A 277 -0.28 -17.94 -20.26
C LYS A 277 1.11 -17.54 -20.76
N LYS A 278 1.18 -16.73 -21.84
CA LYS A 278 2.46 -16.19 -22.34
C LYS A 278 3.13 -15.22 -21.36
N ALA A 279 2.35 -14.39 -20.67
CA ALA A 279 2.88 -13.45 -19.68
C ALA A 279 3.45 -14.17 -18.45
N VAL A 280 2.73 -15.17 -17.92
CA VAL A 280 3.23 -16.03 -16.83
C VAL A 280 4.53 -16.71 -17.25
N LEU A 281 4.56 -17.33 -18.43
CA LEU A 281 5.75 -18.02 -18.93
C LEU A 281 6.93 -17.06 -19.06
N ARG A 282 6.73 -15.83 -19.56
CA ARG A 282 7.78 -14.81 -19.63
C ARG A 282 8.27 -14.39 -18.25
N PHE A 283 7.38 -14.23 -17.27
CA PHE A 283 7.75 -13.87 -15.90
C PHE A 283 8.60 -14.97 -15.24
N VAL A 284 8.15 -16.23 -15.33
CA VAL A 284 8.89 -17.39 -14.83
C VAL A 284 10.24 -17.56 -15.53
N LEU A 285 10.30 -17.34 -16.85
CA LEU A 285 11.55 -17.41 -17.61
C LEU A 285 12.51 -16.25 -17.32
N CYS A 286 12.01 -15.09 -16.88
CA CYS A 286 12.85 -13.96 -16.46
C CYS A 286 13.44 -14.21 -15.08
N ASN A 287 12.61 -14.65 -14.12
CA ASN A 287 13.08 -15.02 -12.77
C ASN A 287 14.05 -16.20 -12.77
N ARG A 288 13.92 -17.16 -13.71
CA ARG A 288 14.85 -18.30 -13.83
C ARG A 288 16.20 -17.95 -14.47
N ARG A 289 16.39 -16.75 -15.01
CA ARG A 289 17.69 -16.30 -15.56
C ARG A 289 18.56 -15.57 -14.52
N GLU A 290 18.02 -15.32 -13.33
CA GLU A 290 18.71 -14.68 -12.20
C GLU A 290 19.06 -15.68 -11.08
N LEU A 291 18.87 -16.98 -11.32
CA LEU A 291 19.40 -18.11 -10.55
C LEU A 291 20.48 -18.83 -11.38
#